data_AF-A0A2G8JBD3-F1
#
_entry.id   AF-A0A2G8JBD3-F1
#
_cell.length_a   1.000
_cell.length_b   1.000
_cell.length_c   1.000
_cell.angle_alpha   90.00
_cell.angle_beta   90.00
_cell.angle_gamma   90.00
#
_symmetry.space_group_name_H-M   'P 1'
#
loop_
_entity.id
_entity.type
_entity.pdbx_description
1 polymer ?
#
loop_
_entity_poly.entity_id
_entity_poly.type
_entity_poly.pdbx_seq_one_letter_code
_entity_poly.pdbx_strand_id
1 'polypeptide(L)'
;MASVQGELLRCNRTQYKLPDEYATLANPPSAVDCSLGYEAVFEHCYTLLNGTYYPRAAQTACEQTGGTLAEVRDDVTNGAIYNFTVSQDRLAETIIGVQCGEDCNDLMTLDNSKQNFTAWEECEPNVKHEKCVVTNFKSSGGKRKAQWNNVRCDNQTGNAKVYQAICQMKDACPGVRYADIGITFRETKGGELAHSIENCTKGGKAAV
;
A
#
# COMPACT_ATOMS: atom_id res chain seq x y z
N MET A 1 27.30 -31.48 -31.53
CA MET A 1 27.37 -31.24 -30.08
C MET A 1 27.80 -29.80 -29.85
N ALA A 2 26.90 -28.96 -29.37
CA ALA A 2 27.20 -27.74 -28.61
C ALA A 2 25.94 -27.44 -27.80
N SER A 3 26.04 -27.69 -26.49
CA SER A 3 24.98 -27.51 -25.49
C SER A 3 24.80 -26.01 -25.26
N VAL A 4 23.60 -25.49 -25.49
CA VAL A 4 23.22 -24.13 -25.07
C VAL A 4 22.86 -24.23 -23.60
N GLN A 5 23.85 -24.01 -22.73
CA GLN A 5 23.63 -23.85 -21.29
C GLN A 5 22.84 -22.57 -21.05
N GLY A 6 21.77 -22.71 -20.26
CA GLY A 6 20.78 -21.68 -19.99
C GLY A 6 21.37 -20.36 -19.51
N GLU A 7 20.98 -19.29 -20.18
CA GLU A 7 21.07 -17.94 -19.65
C GLU A 7 20.10 -17.85 -18.46
N LEU A 8 20.66 -17.88 -17.25
CA LEU A 8 19.99 -17.34 -16.07
C LEU A 8 19.69 -15.87 -16.35
N LEU A 9 18.41 -15.56 -16.59
CA LEU A 9 17.88 -14.20 -16.67
C LEU A 9 18.32 -13.42 -15.42
N ARG A 10 19.30 -12.52 -15.57
CA ARG A 10 19.71 -11.62 -14.48
C ARG A 10 18.62 -10.57 -14.30
N CYS A 11 18.01 -10.51 -13.11
CA CYS A 11 17.01 -9.52 -12.73
C CYS A 11 17.63 -8.11 -12.77
N ASN A 12 17.34 -7.32 -13.81
CA ASN A 12 17.91 -5.98 -14.00
C ASN A 12 16.91 -4.86 -13.62
N ARG A 13 16.12 -5.05 -12.54
CA ARG A 13 15.16 -4.03 -12.07
C ARG A 13 15.79 -3.24 -10.93
N THR A 14 15.69 -1.91 -10.98
CA THR A 14 16.18 -1.02 -9.92
C THR A 14 15.48 -1.34 -8.61
N GLN A 15 16.25 -1.66 -7.57
CA GLN A 15 15.73 -1.95 -6.24
C GLN A 15 15.17 -0.69 -5.60
N TYR A 16 13.89 -0.70 -5.22
CA TYR A 16 13.33 0.33 -4.34
C TYR A 16 14.07 0.30 -3.00
N LYS A 17 14.48 1.45 -2.49
CA LYS A 17 14.98 1.61 -1.12
C LYS A 17 14.07 2.60 -0.43
N LEU A 18 13.51 2.20 0.71
CA LEU A 18 12.77 3.12 1.57
C LEU A 18 13.76 4.21 2.04
N PRO A 19 13.51 5.50 1.75
CA PRO A 19 14.39 6.57 2.23
C PRO A 19 14.41 6.61 3.77
N ASP A 20 15.60 6.79 4.35
CA ASP A 20 15.82 6.79 5.81
C ASP A 20 15.02 7.89 6.53
N GLU A 21 14.64 8.96 5.81
CA GLU A 21 13.86 10.08 6.32
C GLU A 21 12.37 9.78 6.54
N TYR A 22 11.84 8.68 6.00
CA TYR A 22 10.41 8.31 6.11
C TYR A 22 10.14 7.18 7.13
N ALA A 23 11.19 6.64 7.75
CA ALA A 23 11.08 5.66 8.84
C ALA A 23 10.38 6.23 10.10
N THR A 24 10.17 7.54 10.18
CA THR A 24 9.65 8.25 11.36
C THR A 24 8.26 8.88 11.19
N LEU A 25 7.57 8.65 10.06
CA LEU A 25 6.26 9.28 9.77
C LEU A 25 5.06 8.72 10.56
N ALA A 26 5.31 7.93 11.62
CA ALA A 26 4.26 7.36 12.47
C ALA A 26 3.51 8.40 13.32
N ASN A 27 3.92 9.68 13.30
CA ASN A 27 3.24 10.77 14.00
C ASN A 27 2.60 11.73 12.98
N PRO A 28 1.34 11.49 12.58
CA PRO A 28 0.61 12.45 11.75
C PRO A 28 0.47 13.80 12.47
N PRO A 29 0.47 14.93 11.75
CA PRO A 29 -0.01 16.19 12.29
C PRO A 29 -1.43 15.99 12.84
N SER A 30 -1.70 16.55 14.02
CA SER A 30 -2.81 16.27 14.94
C SER A 30 -4.24 16.57 14.44
N ALA A 31 -4.61 16.21 13.20
CA ALA A 31 -5.82 16.72 12.57
C ALA A 31 -6.52 15.78 11.58
N VAL A 32 -6.13 14.50 11.48
CA VAL A 32 -6.92 13.50 10.74
C VAL A 32 -7.99 12.91 11.68
N ASP A 33 -9.28 13.08 11.36
CA ASP A 33 -10.37 12.44 12.10
C ASP A 33 -10.52 10.98 11.63
N CYS A 34 -9.91 10.07 12.38
CA CYS A 34 -10.01 8.64 12.14
C CYS A 34 -11.07 8.03 13.04
N SER A 35 -12.29 7.92 12.50
CA SER A 35 -13.41 7.23 13.13
C SER A 35 -13.34 5.72 12.88
N LEU A 36 -14.25 4.95 13.51
CA LEU A 36 -14.45 3.51 13.26
C LEU A 36 -13.24 2.60 13.57
N GLY A 37 -12.37 3.00 14.50
CA GLY A 37 -11.23 2.17 14.92
C GLY A 37 -10.05 2.20 13.93
N TYR A 38 -9.99 3.23 13.09
CA TYR A 38 -8.81 3.55 12.29
C TYR A 38 -7.86 4.43 13.09
N GLU A 39 -6.58 4.31 12.82
CA GLU A 39 -5.51 5.11 13.38
C GLU A 39 -4.96 6.06 12.32
N ALA A 40 -4.72 7.31 12.71
CA ALA A 40 -4.09 8.27 11.83
C ALA A 40 -2.62 7.87 11.60
N VAL A 41 -2.22 7.77 10.33
CA VAL A 41 -0.83 7.58 9.91
C VAL A 41 -0.57 8.52 8.76
N PHE A 42 0.32 9.47 8.97
CA PHE A 42 0.59 10.56 8.05
C PHE A 42 -0.69 11.33 7.64
N GLU A 43 -1.18 11.19 6.40
CA GLU A 43 -2.35 11.89 5.88
C GLU A 43 -3.60 11.01 5.74
N HIS A 44 -3.51 9.76 6.21
CA HIS A 44 -4.55 8.77 6.02
C HIS A 44 -4.94 8.10 7.34
N CYS A 45 -6.09 7.45 7.33
CA CYS A 45 -6.55 6.61 8.42
C CYS A 45 -6.41 5.16 8.00
N TYR A 46 -5.68 4.34 8.77
CA TYR A 46 -5.52 2.92 8.51
C TYR A 46 -5.97 2.04 9.67
N THR A 47 -6.36 0.81 9.36
CA THR A 47 -6.58 -0.23 10.36
C THR A 47 -6.15 -1.59 9.83
N LEU A 48 -5.77 -2.50 10.73
CA LEU A 48 -5.52 -3.90 10.39
C LEU A 48 -6.74 -4.73 10.77
N LEU A 49 -7.31 -5.43 9.79
CA LEU A 49 -8.44 -6.32 10.07
C LEU A 49 -8.05 -7.44 11.04
N ASN A 50 -8.99 -7.92 11.84
CA ASN A 50 -8.74 -9.08 12.68
C ASN A 50 -8.87 -10.37 11.87
N GLY A 51 -7.81 -11.18 11.82
CA GLY A 51 -7.77 -12.43 11.07
C GLY A 51 -6.97 -12.32 9.77
N THR A 52 -7.11 -13.34 8.92
CA THR A 52 -6.36 -13.47 7.66
C THR A 52 -7.30 -13.76 6.50
N TYR A 53 -7.01 -13.19 5.34
CA TYR A 53 -7.90 -13.15 4.19
C TYR A 53 -7.19 -13.59 2.91
N TYR A 54 -7.95 -14.15 1.97
CA TYR A 54 -7.51 -14.17 0.58
C TYR A 54 -7.53 -12.74 0.04
N PRO A 55 -6.56 -12.33 -0.81
CA PRO A 55 -6.49 -10.96 -1.29
C PRO A 55 -7.78 -10.46 -1.96
N ARG A 56 -8.47 -11.31 -2.73
CA ARG A 56 -9.76 -10.97 -3.34
C ARG A 56 -10.87 -10.73 -2.31
N ALA A 57 -10.86 -11.43 -1.18
CA ALA A 57 -11.84 -11.27 -0.12
C ALA A 57 -11.53 -10.08 0.81
N ALA A 58 -10.27 -9.65 0.88
CA ALA A 58 -9.83 -8.60 1.78
C ALA A 58 -10.43 -7.22 1.44
N GLN A 59 -10.64 -6.93 0.15
CA GLN A 59 -11.31 -5.69 -0.27
C GLN A 59 -12.72 -5.58 0.32
N THR A 60 -13.53 -6.63 0.14
CA THR A 60 -14.89 -6.68 0.72
C THR A 60 -14.88 -6.59 2.24
N ALA A 61 -13.88 -7.17 2.89
CA ALA A 61 -13.73 -7.08 4.35
C ALA A 61 -13.40 -5.64 4.80
N CYS A 62 -12.58 -4.90 4.05
CA CYS A 62 -12.31 -3.47 4.32
C CYS A 62 -13.55 -2.59 4.09
N GLU A 63 -14.36 -2.89 3.08
CA GLU A 63 -15.62 -2.19 2.80
C GLU A 63 -16.62 -2.33 3.95
N GLN A 64 -16.67 -3.52 4.58
CA GLN A 64 -17.50 -3.75 5.77
C GLN A 64 -17.06 -2.92 6.98
N THR A 65 -15.80 -2.46 7.01
CA THR A 65 -15.27 -1.54 8.02
C THR A 65 -15.26 -0.08 7.57
N GLY A 66 -16.00 0.28 6.51
CA GLY A 66 -16.10 1.67 6.04
C GLY A 66 -14.87 2.19 5.28
N GLY A 67 -14.05 1.30 4.74
CA GLY A 67 -12.83 1.64 4.00
C GLY A 67 -12.64 0.81 2.73
N THR A 68 -11.42 0.81 2.23
CA THR A 68 -10.93 -0.03 1.13
C THR A 68 -9.59 -0.63 1.52
N LEU A 69 -9.03 -1.58 0.76
CA LEU A 69 -7.62 -1.92 0.98
C LEU A 69 -6.73 -0.68 0.78
N ALA A 70 -5.67 -0.57 1.59
CA ALA A 70 -4.81 0.61 1.58
C ALA A 70 -4.04 0.77 0.28
N GLU A 71 -4.22 1.90 -0.38
CA GLU A 71 -3.55 2.17 -1.65
C GLU A 71 -2.16 2.73 -1.42
N VAL A 72 -1.21 2.39 -2.29
CA VAL A 72 0.19 2.83 -2.15
C VAL A 72 0.62 3.57 -3.40
N ARG A 73 0.54 4.91 -3.36
CA ARG A 73 0.71 5.76 -4.55
C ARG A 73 2.05 6.48 -4.63
N ASP A 74 2.83 6.45 -3.55
CA ASP A 74 4.18 7.02 -3.46
C ASP A 74 5.00 6.33 -2.36
N ASP A 75 6.26 6.73 -2.25
CA ASP A 75 7.22 6.22 -1.29
C ASP A 75 6.90 6.59 0.16
N VAL A 76 6.33 7.78 0.37
CA VAL A 76 5.85 8.28 1.66
C VAL A 76 4.74 7.36 2.20
N THR A 77 3.72 7.11 1.39
CA THR A 77 2.59 6.23 1.71
C THR A 77 3.05 4.79 1.92
N ASN A 78 3.98 4.31 1.11
CA ASN A 78 4.56 2.97 1.26
C ASN A 78 5.28 2.80 2.61
N GLY A 79 6.08 3.80 2.99
CA GLY A 79 6.77 3.82 4.27
C GLY A 79 5.81 3.88 5.45
N ALA A 80 4.80 4.75 5.38
CA ALA A 80 3.77 4.90 6.40
C ALA A 80 3.01 3.58 6.63
N ILE A 81 2.52 2.95 5.57
CA ILE A 81 1.83 1.66 5.63
C ILE A 81 2.75 0.57 6.19
N TYR A 82 3.98 0.46 5.70
CA TYR A 82 4.92 -0.54 6.20
C TYR A 82 5.18 -0.35 7.72
N ASN A 83 5.52 0.86 8.16
CA ASN A 83 5.80 1.14 9.56
C ASN A 83 4.59 0.83 10.45
N PHE A 84 3.38 1.19 10.01
CA PHE A 84 2.15 0.86 10.71
C PHE A 84 1.94 -0.67 10.81
N THR A 85 2.13 -1.41 9.71
CA THR A 85 1.98 -2.88 9.76
C THR A 85 3.00 -3.55 10.69
N VAL A 86 4.21 -3.00 10.81
CA VAL A 86 5.26 -3.52 11.69
C VAL A 86 5.02 -3.11 13.15
N SER A 87 4.56 -1.88 13.42
CA SER A 87 4.34 -1.39 14.78
C SER A 87 3.23 -2.13 15.52
N GLN A 88 2.28 -2.71 14.78
CA GLN A 88 1.18 -3.49 15.33
C GLN A 88 1.58 -4.94 15.71
N ASP A 89 2.88 -5.29 15.60
CA ASP A 89 3.50 -6.56 16.00
C ASP A 89 2.83 -7.84 15.45
N ARG A 90 2.10 -7.73 14.33
CA ARG A 90 1.39 -8.87 13.74
C ARG A 90 2.29 -9.77 12.88
N LEU A 91 3.52 -9.34 12.60
CA LEU A 91 4.57 -10.14 11.94
C LEU A 91 4.13 -10.84 10.63
N ALA A 92 3.04 -10.40 10.02
CA ALA A 92 2.37 -11.06 8.91
C ALA A 92 2.52 -10.26 7.62
N GLU A 93 2.70 -10.99 6.52
CA GLU A 93 2.55 -10.47 5.16
C GLU A 93 1.17 -9.80 5.03
N THR A 94 1.16 -8.58 4.49
CA THR A 94 -0.02 -7.72 4.51
C THR A 94 -0.45 -7.34 3.08
N ILE A 95 -1.71 -7.62 2.74
CA ILE A 95 -2.35 -7.26 1.47
C ILE A 95 -2.53 -5.75 1.40
N ILE A 96 -2.13 -5.18 0.28
CA ILE A 96 -2.34 -3.76 -0.05
C ILE A 96 -3.27 -3.62 -1.27
N GLY A 97 -3.83 -2.43 -1.45
CA GLY A 97 -4.75 -2.05 -2.52
C GLY A 97 -4.06 -1.82 -3.88
N VAL A 98 -3.03 -2.62 -4.18
CA VAL A 98 -2.33 -2.62 -5.46
C VAL A 98 -2.63 -3.93 -6.17
N GLN A 99 -3.03 -3.83 -7.43
CA GLN A 99 -3.20 -4.97 -8.32
C GLN A 99 -2.35 -4.78 -9.56
N CYS A 100 -1.74 -5.86 -10.03
CA CYS A 100 -0.98 -5.85 -11.27
C CYS A 100 -1.83 -6.33 -12.46
N GLY A 101 -1.56 -5.79 -13.65
CA GLY A 101 -2.13 -6.23 -14.93
C GLY A 101 -1.63 -7.62 -15.36
N GLU A 102 -1.76 -7.98 -16.64
CA GLU A 102 -1.40 -9.33 -17.12
C GLU A 102 0.09 -9.68 -16.94
N ASP A 103 0.99 -8.73 -17.18
CA ASP A 103 2.44 -8.92 -17.03
C ASP A 103 3.02 -8.09 -15.87
N CYS A 104 2.16 -7.56 -14.98
CA CYS A 104 2.51 -6.61 -13.92
C CYS A 104 3.33 -5.37 -14.39
N ASN A 105 3.33 -5.06 -15.68
CA ASN A 105 3.90 -3.82 -16.24
C ASN A 105 2.99 -2.62 -15.99
N ASP A 106 1.68 -2.86 -15.93
CA ASP A 106 0.69 -1.91 -15.47
C ASP A 106 0.27 -2.25 -14.05
N LEU A 107 0.22 -1.21 -13.21
CA LEU A 107 -0.31 -1.29 -11.86
C LEU A 107 -1.61 -0.52 -11.79
N MET A 108 -2.56 -1.08 -11.05
CA MET A 108 -3.88 -0.54 -10.86
C MET A 108 -4.17 -0.49 -9.37
N THR A 109 -4.96 0.50 -8.97
CA THR A 109 -5.71 0.49 -7.70
C THR A 109 -6.93 -0.42 -7.88
N LEU A 110 -7.64 -0.73 -6.79
CA LEU A 110 -8.76 -1.69 -6.84
C LEU A 110 -10.04 -1.17 -7.49
N ASP A 111 -10.16 0.15 -7.65
CA ASP A 111 -11.16 0.81 -8.50
C ASP A 111 -10.79 0.76 -10.00
N ASN A 112 -9.69 0.09 -10.35
CA ASN A 112 -9.08 -0.01 -11.68
C ASN A 112 -8.48 1.31 -12.21
N SER A 113 -8.17 2.27 -11.34
CA SER A 113 -7.38 3.44 -11.72
C SER A 113 -5.91 3.07 -11.92
N LYS A 114 -5.27 3.58 -12.97
CA LYS A 114 -3.86 3.31 -13.25
C LYS A 114 -2.96 4.05 -12.26
N GLN A 115 -1.95 3.36 -11.73
CA GLN A 115 -0.92 3.96 -10.89
C GLN A 115 0.50 3.66 -11.40
N ASN A 116 1.45 4.54 -11.08
CA ASN A 116 2.82 4.49 -11.61
C ASN A 116 3.88 4.20 -10.54
N PHE A 117 3.52 4.27 -9.26
CA PHE A 117 4.44 3.97 -8.17
C PHE A 117 4.61 2.46 -8.02
N THR A 118 5.85 2.05 -7.74
CA THR A 118 6.15 0.66 -7.44
C THR A 118 7.27 0.54 -6.42
N ALA A 119 7.11 -0.41 -5.51
CA ALA A 119 8.15 -0.81 -4.58
C ALA A 119 8.45 -2.31 -4.68
N TRP A 120 8.42 -2.91 -5.88
CA TRP A 120 8.80 -4.31 -6.07
C TRP A 120 10.14 -4.64 -5.42
N GLU A 121 10.22 -5.79 -4.75
CA GLU A 121 11.49 -6.34 -4.28
C GLU A 121 12.35 -6.80 -5.48
N GLU A 122 13.64 -7.00 -5.22
CA GLU A 122 14.53 -7.59 -6.21
C GLU A 122 13.96 -8.92 -6.75
N CYS A 123 13.96 -9.05 -8.08
CA CYS A 123 13.37 -10.15 -8.82
C CYS A 123 11.83 -10.28 -8.77
N GLU A 124 11.12 -9.34 -8.14
CA GLU A 124 9.66 -9.25 -8.23
C GLU A 124 9.21 -8.26 -9.32
N PRO A 125 8.02 -8.47 -9.91
CA PRO A 125 7.12 -9.63 -9.74
C PRO A 125 7.64 -10.85 -10.53
N ASN A 126 7.62 -12.03 -9.92
CA ASN A 126 8.20 -13.25 -10.50
C ASN A 126 7.18 -14.24 -11.10
N VAL A 127 5.88 -14.11 -10.78
CA VAL A 127 4.82 -15.02 -11.26
C VAL A 127 3.72 -14.29 -12.05
N LYS A 128 3.53 -14.63 -13.33
CA LYS A 128 2.54 -14.01 -14.24
C LYS A 128 1.06 -14.21 -13.85
N HIS A 129 0.76 -15.18 -12.99
CA HIS A 129 -0.60 -15.49 -12.54
C HIS A 129 -0.94 -14.91 -11.16
N GLU A 130 0.01 -14.21 -10.55
CA GLU A 130 -0.10 -13.62 -9.22
C GLU A 130 -0.27 -12.11 -9.36
N LYS A 131 -1.52 -11.65 -9.24
CA LYS A 131 -1.90 -10.27 -9.56
C LYS A 131 -2.08 -9.39 -8.33
N CYS A 132 -2.20 -9.97 -7.15
CA CYS A 132 -2.40 -9.23 -5.91
C CYS A 132 -1.06 -8.96 -5.26
N VAL A 133 -0.99 -7.91 -4.44
CA VAL A 133 0.28 -7.45 -3.90
C VAL A 133 0.26 -7.47 -2.38
N VAL A 134 1.37 -7.91 -1.79
CA VAL A 134 1.62 -7.86 -0.35
C VAL A 134 2.89 -7.10 -0.04
N THR A 135 2.90 -6.46 1.13
CA THR A 135 4.08 -5.86 1.77
C THR A 135 4.37 -6.60 3.08
N ASN A 136 5.39 -6.15 3.83
CA ASN A 136 5.78 -6.70 5.12
C ASN A 136 6.14 -8.20 5.06
N PHE A 137 6.65 -8.65 3.91
CA PHE A 137 7.02 -10.04 3.68
C PHE A 137 8.49 -10.30 4.02
N LYS A 138 8.80 -11.56 4.37
CA LYS A 138 10.18 -11.97 4.62
C LYS A 138 10.87 -12.26 3.29
N SER A 139 11.73 -11.34 2.87
CA SER A 139 12.64 -11.55 1.73
C SER A 139 13.73 -12.60 2.05
N SER A 140 14.52 -13.01 1.06
CA SER A 140 15.61 -13.99 1.16
C SER A 140 16.65 -13.70 2.26
N GLY A 141 16.72 -12.47 2.77
CA GLY A 141 17.57 -12.07 3.90
C GLY A 141 16.93 -12.22 5.28
N GLY A 142 15.73 -12.80 5.39
CA GLY A 142 15.00 -13.02 6.64
C GLY A 142 14.40 -11.77 7.30
N LYS A 143 14.76 -10.58 6.82
CA LYS A 143 14.19 -9.30 7.26
C LYS A 143 12.89 -9.01 6.51
N ARG A 144 11.91 -8.47 7.24
CA ARG A 144 10.73 -7.85 6.63
C ARG A 144 11.13 -6.54 6.00
N LYS A 145 10.44 -6.20 4.91
CA LYS A 145 10.74 -4.99 4.17
C LYS A 145 9.46 -4.33 3.64
N ALA A 146 9.58 -3.04 3.33
CA ALA A 146 8.52 -2.24 2.73
C ALA A 146 8.29 -2.54 1.25
N GLN A 147 9.20 -3.29 0.63
CA GLN A 147 9.07 -3.76 -0.74
C GLN A 147 7.91 -4.74 -0.89
N TRP A 148 7.52 -4.95 -2.13
CA TRP A 148 6.34 -5.71 -2.51
C TRP A 148 6.70 -7.06 -3.11
N ASN A 149 5.83 -8.02 -2.85
CA ASN A 149 5.79 -9.31 -3.51
C ASN A 149 4.41 -9.47 -4.17
N ASN A 150 4.34 -10.10 -5.34
CA ASN A 150 3.07 -10.46 -5.93
C ASN A 150 2.64 -11.85 -5.45
N VAL A 151 1.33 -12.04 -5.28
CA VAL A 151 0.73 -13.26 -4.74
C VAL A 151 -0.57 -13.60 -5.47
N ARG A 152 -1.00 -14.85 -5.32
CA ARG A 152 -2.30 -15.31 -5.82
C ARG A 152 -3.41 -14.56 -5.11
N CYS A 153 -4.36 -14.06 -5.90
CA CYS A 153 -5.50 -13.34 -5.35
C CYS A 153 -6.52 -14.24 -4.63
N ASP A 154 -6.54 -15.54 -4.94
CA ASP A 154 -7.58 -16.46 -4.49
C ASP A 154 -7.12 -17.92 -4.53
N ASN A 155 -7.90 -18.82 -3.93
CA ASN A 155 -7.59 -20.25 -3.81
C ASN A 155 -7.97 -21.09 -5.04
N GLN A 156 -7.48 -20.70 -6.22
CA GLN A 156 -7.83 -21.39 -7.47
C GLN A 156 -7.29 -22.83 -7.59
N THR A 157 -6.27 -23.19 -6.79
CA THR A 157 -5.56 -24.48 -6.90
C THR A 157 -5.45 -25.23 -5.57
N GLY A 158 -6.15 -24.79 -4.52
CA GLY A 158 -6.11 -25.40 -3.19
C GLY A 158 -4.89 -25.04 -2.33
N ASN A 159 -3.96 -24.22 -2.84
CA ASN A 159 -2.69 -23.85 -2.18
C ASN A 159 -2.52 -22.33 -1.95
N ALA A 160 -3.59 -21.52 -2.03
CA ALA A 160 -3.45 -20.08 -1.77
C ALA A 160 -3.24 -19.81 -0.28
N LYS A 161 -2.30 -18.92 0.01
CA LYS A 161 -2.07 -18.40 1.36
C LYS A 161 -3.10 -17.31 1.68
N VAL A 162 -3.36 -17.16 2.96
CA VAL A 162 -4.12 -16.04 3.52
C VAL A 162 -3.15 -15.09 4.21
N TYR A 163 -3.52 -13.81 4.23
CA TYR A 163 -2.64 -12.72 4.65
C TYR A 163 -3.38 -11.77 5.58
N GLN A 164 -2.63 -10.96 6.33
CA GLN A 164 -3.21 -9.81 7.00
C GLN A 164 -3.71 -8.81 5.95
N ALA A 165 -4.79 -8.08 6.24
CA ALA A 165 -5.26 -6.98 5.39
C ALA A 165 -5.10 -5.65 6.12
N ILE A 166 -4.60 -4.63 5.42
CA ILE A 166 -4.63 -3.24 5.88
C ILE A 166 -5.69 -2.48 5.09
N CYS A 167 -6.58 -1.80 5.81
CA CYS A 167 -7.63 -0.99 5.23
C CYS A 167 -7.29 0.49 5.38
N GLN A 168 -7.71 1.29 4.41
CA GLN A 168 -7.69 2.74 4.41
C GLN A 168 -9.12 3.26 4.43
N MET A 169 -9.40 4.24 5.29
CA MET A 169 -10.74 4.85 5.34
C MET A 169 -11.01 5.65 4.07
N LYS A 170 -12.19 5.46 3.46
CA LYS A 170 -12.53 6.05 2.15
C LYS A 170 -12.65 7.58 2.19
N ASP A 171 -13.15 8.10 3.31
CA ASP A 171 -13.47 9.53 3.49
C ASP A 171 -12.62 10.19 4.60
N ALA A 172 -11.38 9.72 4.81
CA ALA A 172 -10.46 10.40 5.72
C ALA A 172 -10.15 11.79 5.19
N CYS A 173 -10.71 12.83 5.81
CA CYS A 173 -10.31 14.20 5.54
C CYS A 173 -9.09 14.56 6.39
N PRO A 174 -7.90 14.74 5.80
CA PRO A 174 -6.80 15.32 6.54
C PRO A 174 -7.18 16.75 6.93
N GLY A 175 -7.28 17.03 8.21
CA GLY A 175 -7.40 18.40 8.71
C GLY A 175 -6.08 19.13 8.47
N VAL A 176 -5.93 19.75 7.32
CA VAL A 176 -4.66 20.38 6.98
C VAL A 176 -4.43 21.65 7.81
N ARG A 177 -3.44 21.63 8.71
CA ARG A 177 -2.75 22.83 9.25
C ARG A 177 -1.25 22.78 8.92
N TYR A 178 -0.89 22.61 7.65
CA TYR A 178 0.52 22.57 7.24
C TYR A 178 1.23 23.93 7.29
N ALA A 179 0.50 25.04 7.38
CA ALA A 179 1.10 26.37 7.53
C ALA A 179 1.80 26.56 8.89
N ASP A 180 1.39 25.83 9.94
CA ASP A 180 1.87 26.05 11.31
C ASP A 180 3.19 25.29 11.61
N ILE A 181 3.57 24.29 10.79
CA ILE A 181 4.75 23.41 11.00
C ILE A 181 5.88 23.62 10.00
N GLY A 182 5.76 24.57 9.06
CA GLY A 182 6.88 24.98 8.19
C GLY A 182 7.36 23.92 7.18
N ILE A 183 6.59 22.85 6.96
CA ILE A 183 6.94 21.81 5.99
C ILE A 183 6.36 22.19 4.62
N THR A 184 7.21 22.71 3.73
CA THR A 184 6.88 22.90 2.32
C THR A 184 7.26 21.64 1.54
N PHE A 185 6.30 20.75 1.29
CA PHE A 185 6.54 19.66 0.34
C PHE A 185 6.55 20.23 -1.07
N ARG A 186 7.66 20.05 -1.79
CA ARG A 186 7.70 20.29 -3.24
C ARG A 186 6.66 19.37 -3.85
N GLU A 187 5.70 19.97 -4.55
CA GLU A 187 4.62 19.33 -5.30
C GLU A 187 5.04 17.93 -5.77
N THR A 188 4.47 16.89 -5.16
CA THR A 188 4.61 15.55 -5.70
C THR A 188 4.03 15.60 -7.11
N LYS A 189 4.76 15.07 -8.10
CA LYS A 189 4.40 15.11 -9.53
C LYS A 189 3.04 14.47 -9.87
N GLY A 190 2.29 13.97 -8.89
CA GLY A 190 1.00 13.32 -9.03
C GLY A 190 -0.24 14.21 -8.86
N GLY A 191 -0.14 15.43 -8.32
CA GLY A 191 -1.27 16.38 -8.20
C GLY A 191 -2.47 15.93 -7.35
N GLU A 192 -2.43 14.72 -6.78
CA GLU A 192 -3.54 14.04 -6.12
C GLU A 192 -3.85 14.61 -4.73
N LEU A 193 -2.83 15.12 -4.04
CA LEU A 193 -2.94 15.82 -2.76
C LEU A 193 -3.91 17.00 -2.83
N ALA A 194 -3.84 17.79 -3.91
CA ALA A 194 -4.74 18.92 -4.12
C ALA A 194 -6.19 18.45 -4.35
N HIS A 195 -6.38 17.33 -5.06
CA HIS A 195 -7.70 16.80 -5.39
C HIS A 195 -8.43 16.22 -4.17
N SER A 196 -7.71 15.54 -3.27
CA SER A 196 -8.28 15.00 -2.02
C SER A 196 -8.72 16.11 -1.05
N ILE A 197 -7.89 17.15 -0.89
CA ILE A 197 -8.22 18.34 -0.08
C ILE A 197 -9.42 19.11 -0.66
N GLU A 198 -9.50 19.24 -1.99
CA GLU A 198 -10.64 19.86 -2.66
C GLU A 198 -11.96 19.10 -2.43
N ASN A 199 -11.93 17.76 -2.40
CA ASN A 199 -13.13 16.96 -2.15
C ASN A 199 -13.64 17.11 -0.71
N CYS A 200 -12.74 17.23 0.26
CA CYS A 200 -13.10 17.51 1.66
C CYS A 200 -13.69 18.92 1.88
N THR A 201 -13.18 19.93 1.17
CA THR A 201 -13.71 21.30 1.29
C THR A 201 -15.05 21.48 0.57
N LYS A 202 -15.32 20.72 -0.50
CA LYS A 202 -16.60 20.74 -1.24
C LYS A 202 -17.73 20.00 -0.52
N GLY A 203 -17.43 19.07 0.41
CA GLY A 203 -18.42 18.41 1.27
C GLY A 203 -18.84 19.23 2.52
N GLY A 204 -18.19 20.36 2.76
CA GLY A 204 -18.29 21.12 4.02
C GLY A 204 -19.07 22.43 3.94
N LYS A 205 -20.27 22.46 3.37
CA LYS A 205 -21.37 23.43 3.70
C LYS A 205 -22.71 22.76 3.36
N ALA A 206 -23.74 22.71 4.20
CA ALA A 206 -24.09 23.60 5.31
C ALA A 206 -24.89 22.87 6.40
N ALA A 207 -24.54 23.13 7.65
CA ALA A 207 -25.48 23.11 8.77
C ALA A 207 -25.28 24.41 9.57
N VAL A 208 -25.94 25.48 9.10
CA VAL A 208 -26.62 26.51 9.92
C VAL A 208 -27.82 26.96 9.11
#